data_AF-A0A1F7R2C7-F1
#
_entry.id   AF-A0A1F7R2C7-F1
#
_cell.length_a   1.000
_cell.length_b   1.000
_cell.length_c   1.000
_cell.angle_alpha   90.00
_cell.angle_beta   90.00
_cell.angle_gamma   90.00
#
_symmetry.space_group_name_H-M   'P 1'
#
loop_
_entity.id
_entity.type
_entity.pdbx_description
1 polymer ?
#
loop_
_entity_poly.entity_id
_entity_poly.type
_entity_poly.pdbx_seq_one_letter_code
_entity_poly.pdbx_strand_id
1 'polypeptide(L)'
;MSEAQGFSAQEVIDGKGTYKVGDVLPHTHNSMETAYVIADYPYGRLRTLMRVWIETRPKMGQRVMEQTQNPKNGRWNKPHASTYSDIRGMVFDEKGHIEHHGWSMAYSGKPETEKFLVRFGAFLDEEQKCRLNLKLIYENKKDAGLTHNDAFKSAMMESGMLKRDIEAVKAGTL
;
A
#
# COMPACT_ATOMS: atom_id res chain seq x y z
N MET A 1 -19.29 -17.72 -8.77
CA MET A 1 -18.64 -16.66 -7.97
C MET A 1 -19.36 -15.38 -8.31
N SER A 2 -19.95 -14.66 -7.34
CA SER A 2 -20.58 -13.37 -7.62
C SER A 2 -19.50 -12.41 -8.11
N GLU A 3 -19.69 -11.80 -9.28
CA GLU A 3 -18.82 -10.72 -9.73
C GLU A 3 -18.83 -9.62 -8.66
N ALA A 4 -17.65 -9.19 -8.20
CA ALA A 4 -17.56 -8.07 -7.26
C ALA A 4 -18.24 -6.86 -7.91
N GLN A 5 -19.29 -6.34 -7.28
CA GLN A 5 -19.98 -5.14 -7.74
C GLN A 5 -19.04 -3.96 -7.57
N GLY A 6 -18.64 -3.34 -8.68
CA GLY A 6 -17.84 -2.11 -8.65
C GLY A 6 -18.71 -0.88 -8.46
N PHE A 7 -18.13 0.19 -7.91
CA PHE A 7 -18.77 1.49 -7.76
C PHE A 7 -18.07 2.54 -8.61
N SER A 8 -18.85 3.41 -9.23
CA SER A 8 -18.34 4.58 -9.95
C SER A 8 -17.84 5.64 -8.98
N ALA A 9 -17.02 6.57 -9.48
CA ALA A 9 -16.54 7.70 -8.69
C ALA A 9 -17.68 8.53 -8.09
N GLN A 10 -18.76 8.74 -8.85
CA GLN A 10 -19.94 9.46 -8.35
C GLN A 10 -20.66 8.69 -7.24
N GLU A 11 -20.77 7.36 -7.34
CA GLU A 11 -21.38 6.56 -6.28
C GLU A 11 -20.54 6.56 -5.00
N VAL A 12 -19.22 6.63 -5.10
CA VAL A 12 -18.33 6.81 -3.95
C VAL A 12 -18.54 8.19 -3.32
N ILE A 13 -18.64 9.26 -4.13
CA ILE A 13 -18.95 10.62 -3.66
C ILE A 13 -20.31 10.66 -2.95
N ASP A 14 -21.31 9.99 -3.52
CA ASP A 14 -22.66 9.89 -2.95
C ASP A 14 -22.73 9.00 -1.70
N GLY A 15 -21.61 8.37 -1.30
CA GLY A 15 -21.52 7.48 -0.14
C GLY A 15 -22.24 6.14 -0.31
N LYS A 16 -22.47 5.70 -1.55
CA LYS A 16 -23.15 4.45 -1.92
C LYS A 16 -22.18 3.26 -2.05
N GLY A 17 -20.89 3.55 -2.20
CA GLY A 17 -19.85 2.53 -2.30
C GLY A 17 -19.54 1.81 -0.99
N THR A 18 -18.85 0.67 -1.07
CA THR A 18 -18.26 -0.01 0.09
C THR A 18 -17.35 0.91 0.90
N TYR A 19 -16.66 1.81 0.19
CA TYR A 19 -15.79 2.84 0.73
C TYR A 19 -16.28 4.21 0.28
N LYS A 20 -15.94 5.24 1.05
CA LYS A 20 -16.30 6.64 0.83
C LYS A 20 -15.05 7.46 0.54
N VAL A 21 -15.26 8.69 0.09
CA VAL A 21 -14.21 9.71 0.01
C VAL A 21 -13.45 9.79 1.34
N GLY A 22 -12.11 9.77 1.27
CA GLY A 22 -11.22 9.79 2.43
C GLY A 22 -10.92 8.41 3.04
N ASP A 23 -11.70 7.37 2.72
CA ASP A 23 -11.44 6.03 3.22
C ASP A 23 -10.17 5.44 2.60
N VAL A 24 -9.40 4.77 3.44
CA VAL A 24 -8.23 4.00 3.04
C VAL A 24 -8.66 2.57 2.70
N LEU A 25 -8.15 2.06 1.58
CA LEU A 25 -8.34 0.66 1.24
C LEU A 25 -7.44 -0.20 2.14
N PRO A 26 -7.98 -1.21 2.84
CA PRO A 26 -7.20 -2.11 3.68
C PRO A 26 -6.17 -2.90 2.88
N HIS A 27 -5.08 -3.29 3.56
CA HIS A 27 -4.01 -4.15 3.00
C HIS A 27 -4.51 -5.49 2.44
N THR A 28 -5.77 -5.87 2.71
CA THR A 28 -6.40 -7.08 2.19
C THR A 28 -6.68 -7.03 0.69
N HIS A 29 -6.71 -5.84 0.07
CA HIS A 29 -6.75 -5.68 -1.38
C HIS A 29 -5.36 -5.92 -1.99
N ASN A 30 -4.87 -7.16 -1.91
CA ASN A 30 -3.49 -7.54 -2.21
C ASN A 30 -3.29 -8.56 -3.34
N SER A 31 -4.36 -8.97 -4.00
CA SER A 31 -4.30 -9.86 -5.16
C SER A 31 -5.37 -9.48 -6.18
N MET A 32 -5.33 -10.17 -7.32
CA MET A 32 -6.32 -10.00 -8.37
C MET A 32 -7.73 -10.39 -7.92
N GLU A 33 -7.84 -11.38 -7.05
CA GLU A 33 -9.07 -11.95 -6.50
C GLU A 33 -9.67 -11.06 -5.42
N THR A 34 -8.81 -10.37 -4.66
CA THR A 34 -9.22 -9.42 -3.62
C THR A 34 -9.23 -7.97 -4.12
N ALA A 35 -9.00 -7.72 -5.40
CA ALA A 35 -8.91 -6.37 -5.95
C ALA A 35 -10.21 -5.58 -5.75
N TYR A 36 -10.08 -4.28 -5.47
CA TYR A 36 -11.23 -3.38 -5.50
C TYR A 36 -11.62 -3.10 -6.95
N VAL A 37 -12.92 -3.14 -7.26
CA VAL A 37 -13.44 -2.90 -8.61
C VAL A 37 -14.09 -1.51 -8.67
N ILE A 38 -13.62 -0.70 -9.61
CA ILE A 38 -14.12 0.62 -9.97
C ILE A 38 -15.01 0.45 -11.19
N ALA A 39 -16.22 0.99 -11.14
CA ALA A 39 -17.13 1.03 -12.28
C ALA A 39 -17.02 2.36 -13.04
N ASP A 40 -17.58 2.40 -14.25
CA ASP A 40 -17.65 3.59 -15.11
C ASP A 40 -16.28 4.26 -15.39
N TYR A 41 -15.21 3.47 -15.44
CA TYR A 41 -13.85 3.97 -15.68
C TYR A 41 -13.66 4.41 -17.14
N PRO A 42 -13.01 5.57 -17.41
CA PRO A 42 -12.75 6.02 -18.78
C PRO A 42 -11.93 5.03 -19.62
N TYR A 43 -12.40 4.71 -20.83
CA TYR A 43 -11.68 3.89 -21.82
C TYR A 43 -11.79 4.51 -23.21
N GLY A 44 -11.02 5.57 -23.46
CA GLY A 44 -11.19 6.41 -24.65
C GLY A 44 -12.57 7.08 -24.64
N ARG A 45 -13.44 6.77 -25.60
CA ARG A 45 -14.84 7.24 -25.64
C ARG A 45 -15.83 6.29 -24.94
N LEU A 46 -15.36 5.13 -24.49
CA LEU A 46 -16.18 4.13 -23.81
C LEU A 46 -15.96 4.18 -22.30
N ARG A 47 -16.78 3.42 -21.57
CA ARG A 47 -16.68 3.22 -20.13
C ARG A 47 -16.47 1.74 -19.85
N THR A 48 -15.76 1.41 -18.77
CA THR A 48 -15.41 0.02 -18.44
C THR A 48 -15.25 -0.18 -16.93
N LEU A 49 -14.97 -1.42 -16.52
CA LEU A 49 -14.50 -1.73 -15.17
C LEU A 49 -12.97 -1.60 -15.09
N MET A 50 -12.47 -1.13 -13.97
CA MET A 50 -11.06 -1.22 -13.59
C MET A 50 -10.95 -1.92 -12.24
N ARG A 51 -10.00 -2.83 -12.09
CA ARG A 51 -9.64 -3.37 -10.77
C ARG A 51 -8.28 -2.88 -10.32
N VAL A 52 -8.13 -2.68 -9.02
CA VAL A 52 -6.89 -2.19 -8.40
C VAL A 52 -6.57 -2.97 -7.11
N TRP A 53 -5.29 -3.29 -6.92
CA TRP A 53 -4.78 -4.00 -5.74
C TRP A 53 -3.30 -3.68 -5.50
N ILE A 54 -2.78 -4.03 -4.33
CA ILE A 54 -1.35 -3.93 -4.01
C ILE A 54 -0.69 -5.30 -4.19
N GLU A 55 0.28 -5.42 -5.10
CA GLU A 55 1.12 -6.62 -5.17
C GLU A 55 2.34 -6.45 -4.26
N THR A 56 2.63 -7.46 -3.43
CA THR A 56 3.88 -7.55 -2.67
C THR A 56 4.84 -8.53 -3.35
N ARG A 57 6.07 -8.08 -3.57
CA ARG A 57 7.16 -8.88 -4.14
C ARG A 57 8.27 -9.02 -3.10
N PRO A 58 8.66 -10.25 -2.73
CA PRO A 58 9.78 -10.48 -1.83
C PRO A 58 11.02 -9.71 -2.30
N LYS A 59 11.71 -9.03 -1.36
CA LYS A 59 12.92 -8.21 -1.58
C LYS A 59 12.76 -6.93 -2.41
N MET A 60 11.60 -6.69 -3.03
CA MET A 60 11.35 -5.47 -3.81
C MET A 60 10.36 -4.51 -3.12
N GLY A 61 9.47 -5.05 -2.29
CA GLY A 61 8.42 -4.27 -1.63
C GLY A 61 7.08 -4.38 -2.38
N GLN A 62 6.33 -3.29 -2.38
CA GLN A 62 4.95 -3.20 -2.83
C GLN A 62 4.78 -2.27 -4.03
N ARG A 63 3.86 -2.63 -4.92
CA ARG A 63 3.42 -1.77 -6.03
C ARG A 63 1.92 -1.87 -6.21
N VAL A 64 1.33 -0.83 -6.79
CA VAL A 64 -0.07 -0.82 -7.16
C VAL A 64 -0.21 -1.47 -8.53
N MET A 65 -1.19 -2.36 -8.64
CA MET A 65 -1.55 -3.06 -9.86
C MET A 65 -2.92 -2.57 -10.29
N GLU A 66 -3.06 -2.30 -11.58
CA GLU A 66 -4.29 -1.83 -12.19
C GLU A 66 -4.60 -2.69 -13.41
N GLN A 67 -5.87 -2.95 -13.67
CA GLN A 67 -6.27 -3.70 -14.84
C GLN A 67 -7.65 -3.28 -15.29
N THR A 68 -7.75 -2.84 -16.54
CA THR A 68 -9.03 -2.49 -17.17
C THR A 68 -9.64 -3.70 -17.85
N GLN A 69 -10.96 -3.77 -17.86
CA GLN A 69 -11.71 -4.70 -18.71
C GLN A 69 -11.84 -4.08 -20.10
N ASN A 70 -11.76 -4.88 -21.15
CA ASN A 70 -12.06 -4.43 -22.49
C ASN A 70 -13.59 -4.41 -22.68
N PRO A 71 -14.22 -3.24 -22.83
CA PRO A 71 -15.68 -3.14 -22.87
C PRO A 71 -16.30 -3.77 -24.14
N LYS A 72 -15.48 -4.08 -25.15
CA LYS A 72 -15.95 -4.68 -26.41
C LYS A 72 -16.12 -6.20 -26.33
N ASN A 73 -15.45 -6.87 -25.39
CA ASN A 73 -15.43 -8.33 -25.30
C ASN A 73 -15.44 -8.88 -23.86
N GLY A 74 -15.48 -8.01 -22.84
CA GLY A 74 -15.55 -8.40 -21.43
C GLY A 74 -14.26 -9.02 -20.87
N ARG A 75 -13.17 -9.11 -21.65
CA ARG A 75 -11.91 -9.71 -21.17
C ARG A 75 -11.08 -8.67 -20.42
N TRP A 76 -10.48 -9.05 -19.30
CA TRP A 76 -9.49 -8.22 -18.61
C TRP A 76 -8.22 -8.09 -19.46
N ASN A 77 -7.73 -6.86 -19.63
CA ASN A 77 -6.48 -6.56 -20.34
C ASN A 77 -5.25 -7.05 -19.55
N LYS A 78 -4.03 -6.89 -20.08
CA LYS A 78 -2.83 -7.17 -19.27
C LYS A 78 -2.77 -6.21 -18.06
N PRO A 79 -2.46 -6.69 -16.84
CA PRO A 79 -2.24 -5.82 -15.69
C PRO A 79 -1.12 -4.79 -15.96
N HIS A 80 -1.35 -3.56 -15.55
CA HIS A 80 -0.37 -2.50 -15.46
C HIS A 80 0.14 -2.40 -14.02
N ALA A 81 1.43 -2.11 -13.86
CA ALA A 81 2.10 -2.12 -12.57
C ALA A 81 2.79 -0.78 -12.35
N SER A 82 2.56 -0.15 -11.20
CA SER A 82 3.32 1.04 -10.79
C SER A 82 4.73 0.68 -10.30
N THR A 83 5.50 1.69 -9.91
CA THR A 83 6.84 1.49 -9.33
C THR A 83 6.76 0.85 -7.95
N TYR A 84 7.87 0.29 -7.48
CA TYR A 84 7.96 -0.26 -6.12
C TYR A 84 8.14 0.82 -5.05
N SER A 85 7.68 0.52 -3.84
CA SER A 85 8.01 1.20 -2.58
C SER A 85 7.95 0.16 -1.45
N ASP A 86 8.58 0.40 -0.31
CA ASP A 86 8.60 -0.61 0.77
C ASP A 86 7.19 -0.89 1.31
N ILE A 87 6.36 0.15 1.38
CA ILE A 87 4.94 0.08 1.76
C ILE A 87 4.12 0.94 0.79
N ARG A 88 2.96 0.43 0.36
CA ARG A 88 1.96 1.17 -0.42
C ARG A 88 0.67 1.33 0.38
N GLY A 89 0.03 2.50 0.24
CA GLY A 89 -1.30 2.78 0.74
C GLY A 89 -2.19 3.33 -0.37
N MET A 90 -3.48 2.99 -0.35
CA MET A 90 -4.47 3.46 -1.32
C MET A 90 -5.62 4.15 -0.56
N VAL A 91 -6.13 5.25 -1.11
CA VAL A 91 -7.14 6.09 -0.44
C VAL A 91 -8.04 6.75 -1.48
N PHE A 92 -9.33 6.87 -1.17
CA PHE A 92 -10.24 7.64 -2.02
C PHE A 92 -10.02 9.14 -1.85
N ASP A 93 -9.76 9.84 -2.95
CA ASP A 93 -9.69 11.29 -3.01
C ASP A 93 -11.08 11.94 -2.99
N GLU A 94 -11.12 13.27 -2.94
CA GLU A 94 -12.35 14.06 -2.95
C GLU A 94 -13.19 13.90 -4.24
N LYS A 95 -12.60 13.36 -5.30
CA LYS A 95 -13.26 13.09 -6.59
C LYS A 95 -13.76 11.65 -6.69
N GLY A 96 -13.66 10.86 -5.61
CA GLY A 96 -14.05 9.45 -5.60
C GLY A 96 -13.12 8.55 -6.39
N HIS A 97 -11.91 9.01 -6.73
CA HIS A 97 -10.86 8.20 -7.36
C HIS A 97 -9.89 7.66 -6.32
N ILE A 98 -9.16 6.60 -6.67
CA ILE A 98 -8.12 6.06 -5.78
C ILE A 98 -6.80 6.77 -6.08
N GLU A 99 -6.27 7.45 -5.07
CA GLU A 99 -4.88 7.88 -5.01
C GLU A 99 -4.04 6.84 -4.27
N HIS A 100 -2.76 6.71 -4.66
CA HIS A 100 -1.84 5.81 -3.99
C HIS A 100 -0.57 6.52 -3.50
N HIS A 101 -0.12 6.13 -2.32
CA HIS A 101 1.07 6.68 -1.66
C HIS A 101 2.11 5.59 -1.44
N GLY A 102 3.38 5.96 -1.54
CA GLY A 102 4.51 5.10 -1.23
C GLY A 102 5.27 5.63 -0.03
N TRP A 103 5.69 4.71 0.83
CA TRP A 103 6.67 4.97 1.88
C TRP A 103 7.89 4.08 1.65
N SER A 104 9.09 4.61 1.91
CA SER A 104 10.32 3.84 1.80
C SER A 104 11.26 4.12 2.95
N MET A 105 11.84 3.05 3.50
CA MET A 105 12.83 3.08 4.58
C MET A 105 14.01 4.00 4.25
N ALA A 106 14.47 3.97 2.99
CA ALA A 106 15.65 4.69 2.52
C ALA A 106 15.38 6.18 2.27
N TYR A 107 14.16 6.56 1.91
CA TYR A 107 13.84 7.90 1.40
C TYR A 107 12.90 8.71 2.29
N SER A 108 12.12 8.05 3.15
CA SER A 108 11.22 8.72 4.08
C SER A 108 11.96 9.04 5.38
N GLY A 109 11.75 10.23 5.95
CA GLY A 109 12.23 10.61 7.28
C GLY A 109 11.17 10.38 8.34
N LYS A 110 11.45 10.85 9.57
CA LYS A 110 10.49 10.78 10.69
C LYS A 110 9.16 11.47 10.37
N PRO A 111 9.11 12.72 9.87
CA PRO A 111 7.84 13.40 9.61
C PRO A 111 6.98 12.69 8.55
N GLU A 112 7.60 12.16 7.49
CA GLU A 112 6.91 11.42 6.43
C GLU A 112 6.36 10.10 6.98
N THR A 113 7.13 9.42 7.84
CA THR A 113 6.74 8.16 8.49
C THR A 113 5.56 8.37 9.43
N GLU A 114 5.59 9.42 10.26
CA GLU A 114 4.48 9.78 11.15
C GLU A 114 3.21 10.11 10.36
N LYS A 115 3.32 10.92 9.30
CA LYS A 115 2.18 11.23 8.42
C LYS A 115 1.61 9.96 7.77
N PHE A 116 2.47 9.05 7.33
CA PHE A 116 2.03 7.79 6.73
C PHE A 116 1.31 6.90 7.76
N LEU A 117 1.85 6.80 8.98
CA LEU A 117 1.25 6.03 10.07
C LEU A 117 -0.12 6.61 10.48
N VAL A 118 -0.24 7.93 10.59
CA VAL A 118 -1.52 8.60 10.90
C VAL A 118 -2.56 8.31 9.82
N ARG A 119 -2.16 8.38 8.55
CA ARG A 119 -3.11 8.21 7.43
C ARG A 119 -3.49 6.75 7.19
N PHE A 120 -2.52 5.84 7.20
CA PHE A 120 -2.70 4.45 6.77
C PHE A 120 -2.64 3.43 7.89
N GLY A 121 -2.08 3.77 9.06
CA GLY A 121 -1.66 2.80 10.09
C GLY A 121 -2.74 1.83 10.54
N ALA A 122 -4.00 2.26 10.65
CA ALA A 122 -5.13 1.40 11.03
C ALA A 122 -5.44 0.31 9.98
N PHE A 123 -4.98 0.48 8.74
CA PHE A 123 -5.30 -0.36 7.58
C PHE A 123 -4.12 -1.20 7.10
N LEU A 124 -2.95 -1.02 7.71
CA LEU A 124 -1.74 -1.80 7.45
C LEU A 124 -1.75 -3.11 8.24
N ASP A 125 -1.03 -4.11 7.73
CA ASP A 125 -0.72 -5.31 8.49
C ASP A 125 0.37 -5.05 9.55
N GLU A 126 0.59 -6.04 10.41
CA GLU A 126 1.56 -5.93 11.50
C GLU A 126 3.01 -5.82 11.01
N GLU A 127 3.37 -6.45 9.89
CA GLU A 127 4.72 -6.36 9.34
C GLU A 127 5.00 -4.94 8.83
N GLN A 128 4.06 -4.34 8.11
CA GLN A 128 4.11 -2.96 7.63
C GLN A 128 4.21 -1.99 8.81
N LYS A 129 3.39 -2.16 9.85
CA LYS A 129 3.47 -1.34 11.07
C LYS A 129 4.83 -1.49 11.77
N CYS A 130 5.35 -2.71 11.88
CA CYS A 130 6.67 -2.96 12.46
C CYS A 130 7.78 -2.23 11.70
N ARG A 131 7.73 -2.19 10.36
CA ARG A 131 8.70 -1.44 9.53
C ARG A 131 8.62 0.07 9.75
N LEU A 132 7.41 0.64 9.86
CA LEU A 132 7.22 2.05 10.17
C LEU A 132 7.74 2.39 11.58
N ASN A 133 7.40 1.56 12.58
CA ASN A 133 7.86 1.73 13.95
C ASN A 133 9.38 1.61 14.06
N LEU A 134 10.00 0.66 13.36
CA LEU A 134 11.45 0.53 13.25
C LEU A 134 12.08 1.85 12.80
N LYS A 135 11.53 2.47 11.75
CA LYS A 135 12.02 3.75 11.24
C LYS A 135 11.91 4.86 12.29
N LEU A 136 10.77 4.98 12.96
CA LEU A 136 10.58 6.00 13.99
C LEU A 136 11.56 5.84 15.15
N ILE A 137 11.78 4.61 15.62
CA ILE A 137 12.75 4.32 16.68
C ILE A 137 14.17 4.65 16.18
N TYR A 138 14.53 4.22 14.97
CA TYR A 138 15.83 4.51 14.37
C TYR A 138 16.12 6.01 14.30
N GLU A 139 15.18 6.81 13.78
CA GLU A 139 15.35 8.27 13.68
C GLU A 139 15.46 8.91 15.07
N ASN A 140 14.63 8.50 16.04
CA ASN A 140 14.72 9.01 17.42
C ASN A 140 16.08 8.72 18.07
N LYS A 141 16.65 7.53 17.85
CA LYS A 141 17.96 7.13 18.39
C LYS A 141 19.10 7.89 17.71
N LYS A 142 19.00 8.08 16.39
CA LYS A 142 19.95 8.88 15.63
C LYS A 142 19.93 10.35 16.10
N ASP A 143 18.75 10.92 16.33
CA ASP A 143 18.60 12.26 16.89
C ASP A 143 19.18 12.37 18.31
N ALA A 144 19.15 11.27 19.08
CA ALA A 144 19.80 11.17 20.38
C ALA A 144 21.34 10.96 20.31
N GLY A 145 21.93 10.99 19.11
CA GLY A 145 23.37 10.93 18.90
C GLY A 145 23.96 9.52 18.81
N LEU A 146 23.14 8.46 18.71
CA LEU A 146 23.65 7.11 18.50
C LEU A 146 24.24 6.96 17.09
N THR A 147 25.26 6.12 16.96
CA THR A 147 25.78 5.71 15.66
C THR A 147 24.69 4.97 14.86
N HIS A 148 24.78 4.99 13.53
CA HIS A 148 23.83 4.27 12.67
C HIS A 148 23.64 2.81 13.09
N ASN A 149 24.74 2.10 13.38
CA ASN A 149 24.72 0.67 13.72
C ASN A 149 24.05 0.41 15.08
N ASP A 150 24.29 1.27 16.07
CA ASP A 150 23.72 1.10 17.41
C ASP A 150 22.24 1.49 17.43
N ALA A 151 21.88 2.56 16.72
CA ALA A 151 20.49 2.98 16.52
C ALA A 151 19.67 1.89 15.83
N PHE A 152 20.21 1.32 14.74
CA PHE A 152 19.54 0.24 14.00
C PHE A 152 19.37 -1.03 14.83
N LYS A 153 20.42 -1.48 15.54
CA LYS A 153 20.33 -2.65 16.43
C LYS A 153 19.28 -2.42 17.51
N SER A 154 19.31 -1.29 18.20
CA SER A 154 18.32 -0.95 19.24
C SER A 154 16.89 -0.95 18.69
N ALA A 155 16.68 -0.34 17.52
CA ALA A 155 15.38 -0.28 16.88
C ALA A 155 14.82 -1.66 16.53
N MET A 156 15.64 -2.56 15.99
CA MET A 156 15.24 -3.95 15.69
C MET A 156 14.81 -4.72 16.94
N MET A 157 15.43 -4.44 18.10
CA MET A 157 15.02 -5.07 19.36
C MET A 157 13.71 -4.53 19.89
N GLU A 158 13.56 -3.21 19.88
CA GLU A 158 12.38 -2.51 20.39
C GLU A 158 11.14 -2.72 19.50
N SER A 159 11.30 -2.88 18.19
CA SER A 159 10.19 -3.14 17.26
C SER A 159 9.70 -4.61 17.28
N GLY A 160 10.38 -5.50 18.02
CA GLY A 160 10.01 -6.91 18.09
C GLY A 160 10.45 -7.76 16.88
N MET A 161 11.27 -7.22 15.96
CA MET A 161 11.78 -7.93 14.75
C MET A 161 12.94 -8.91 15.05
N LEU A 162 13.02 -9.46 16.28
CA LEU A 162 14.27 -9.96 16.85
C LEU A 162 14.62 -11.44 16.56
N LYS A 163 13.79 -12.25 15.91
CA LYS A 163 14.14 -13.69 15.71
C LYS A 163 14.19 -14.17 14.26
N ARG A 164 13.25 -13.80 13.39
CA ARG A 164 13.24 -14.30 12.00
C ARG A 164 14.16 -13.50 11.08
N ASP A 165 14.27 -12.20 11.28
CA ASP A 165 14.99 -11.32 10.35
C ASP A 165 16.50 -11.28 10.60
N ILE A 166 16.94 -11.51 11.85
CA ILE A 166 18.38 -11.64 12.17
C ILE A 166 19.00 -12.84 11.43
N GLU A 167 18.24 -13.91 11.23
CA GLU A 167 18.68 -15.08 10.45
C GLU A 167 18.65 -14.80 8.94
N ALA A 168 17.64 -14.09 8.43
CA ALA A 168 17.54 -13.72 7.01
C ALA A 168 18.62 -12.72 6.56
N VAL A 169 18.97 -11.75 7.41
CA VAL A 169 20.10 -10.82 7.18
C VAL A 169 21.44 -11.58 7.19
N LYS A 170 21.63 -12.53 8.12
CA LYS A 170 22.82 -13.38 8.16
C LYS A 170 22.90 -14.34 6.96
N ALA A 171 21.76 -14.74 6.40
CA ALA A 171 21.67 -15.58 5.21
C ALA A 171 21.73 -14.79 3.89
N GLY A 172 21.98 -13.47 3.92
CA GLY A 172 22.08 -12.63 2.72
C GLY A 172 20.80 -12.63 1.87
N THR A 173 19.65 -12.86 2.51
CA THR A 173 18.38 -13.09 1.81
C THR A 173 17.46 -11.88 1.84
N LEU A 174 17.85 -10.81 2.52
CA LEU A 174 17.30 -9.46 2.37
C LEU A 174 18.14 -8.67 1.38
#